data_AF-A0A2S1SJS8-F1
#
_entry.id   AF-A0A2S1SJS8-F1
#
_cell.length_a   1.000
_cell.length_b   1.000
_cell.length_c   1.000
_cell.angle_alpha   90.00
_cell.angle_beta   90.00
_cell.angle_gamma   90.00
#
_symmetry.space_group_name_H-M   'P 1'
#
loop_
_entity.id
_entity.type
_entity.pdbx_description
1 polymer ?
#
loop_
_entity_poly.entity_id
_entity_poly.type
_entity_poly.pdbx_seq_one_letter_code
_entity_poly.pdbx_strand_id
1 'polypeptide(L)'
;MKKTAFIMLLLSSLMIACMASKNGVPGAPGKDATMAVNDTIRIANDKLEYEIIIIDPGFSSWFNSYAKPRNYYSQPYLEARNSTWVSAWNIRASSPLQYGNLYGMRIDYDSNIDYGYEVNYMLYNYLTYFQIVNKVQLGGFAPRI
;
A
#
# COMPACT_ATOMS: atom_id res chain seq x y z
N MET A 1 3.75 41.09 -51.14
CA MET A 1 3.10 39.77 -51.08
C MET A 1 4.03 38.60 -50.73
N LYS A 2 5.38 38.73 -50.77
CA LYS A 2 6.30 37.66 -50.35
C LYS A 2 6.67 37.68 -48.85
N LYS A 3 6.63 38.84 -48.20
CA LYS A 3 6.95 38.99 -46.76
C LYS A 3 5.81 38.58 -45.83
N THR A 4 4.56 38.69 -46.28
CA THR A 4 3.36 38.26 -45.53
C THR A 4 3.20 36.74 -45.52
N ALA A 5 3.64 36.05 -46.57
CA ALA A 5 3.66 34.59 -46.63
C ALA A 5 4.68 33.97 -45.66
N PHE A 6 5.83 34.63 -45.44
CA PHE A 6 6.84 34.19 -44.48
C PHE A 6 6.40 34.34 -43.01
N ILE A 7 5.57 35.33 -42.71
CA ILE A 7 5.04 35.57 -41.36
C ILE A 7 3.93 34.55 -41.01
N MET A 8 3.17 34.07 -42.01
CA MET A 8 2.13 33.06 -41.79
C MET A 8 2.69 31.63 -41.64
N LEU A 9 3.90 31.36 -42.17
CA LEU A 9 4.61 30.07 -42.02
C LEU A 9 5.34 29.94 -40.67
N LEU A 10 5.66 31.05 -40.00
CA LEU A 10 6.37 31.04 -38.71
C LEU A 10 5.43 30.90 -37.50
N LEU A 11 4.12 31.03 -37.69
CA LEU A 11 3.12 31.01 -36.61
C LEU A 11 2.37 29.66 -36.51
N SER A 12 2.63 28.70 -37.41
CA SER A 12 1.98 27.37 -37.40
C SER A 12 2.85 26.26 -36.78
N SER A 13 3.99 26.59 -36.18
CA SER A 13 4.90 25.61 -35.53
C SER A 13 4.70 25.48 -34.02
N LEU A 14 3.66 26.07 -33.43
CA LEU A 14 3.42 26.04 -31.98
C LEU A 14 2.31 25.08 -31.52
N MET A 15 1.90 24.14 -32.36
CA MET A 15 0.94 23.10 -31.98
C MET A 15 1.39 21.78 -32.59
N ILE A 16 2.24 21.03 -31.88
CA ILE A 16 2.28 19.56 -31.78
C ILE A 16 3.41 19.26 -30.78
N ALA A 17 3.07 19.26 -29.50
CA ALA A 17 3.84 18.57 -28.48
C ALA A 17 2.88 17.64 -27.73
N CYS A 18 2.90 16.37 -28.18
CA CYS A 18 2.56 15.15 -27.46
C CYS A 18 1.35 15.15 -26.51
N MET A 19 0.22 14.65 -27.02
CA MET A 19 -0.70 13.86 -26.19
C MET A 19 -0.08 12.49 -25.87
N ALA A 20 -0.37 12.02 -24.66
CA ALA A 20 -0.14 10.66 -24.14
C ALA A 20 1.30 10.30 -23.71
N SER A 21 1.75 10.83 -22.57
CA SER A 21 2.56 10.00 -21.67
C SER A 21 1.62 8.96 -21.06
N LYS A 22 1.56 7.79 -21.69
CA LYS A 22 1.09 6.57 -21.06
C LYS A 22 1.74 6.49 -19.68
N ASN A 23 0.93 6.24 -18.66
CA ASN A 23 1.43 5.84 -17.35
C ASN A 23 2.32 4.61 -17.58
N GLY A 24 3.63 4.81 -17.52
CA GLY A 24 4.56 3.72 -17.32
C GLY A 24 4.29 3.20 -15.92
N VAL A 25 3.39 2.22 -15.81
CA VAL A 25 3.35 1.32 -14.67
C VAL A 25 4.74 0.71 -14.58
N PRO A 26 5.51 0.91 -13.50
CA PRO A 26 6.63 0.03 -13.21
C PRO A 26 6.01 -1.30 -12.81
N GLY A 27 6.05 -2.28 -13.73
CA GLY A 27 5.48 -3.61 -13.48
C GLY A 27 4.67 -4.17 -14.64
N ALA A 28 5.21 -4.15 -15.85
CA ALA A 28 4.94 -5.27 -16.73
C ALA A 28 5.80 -6.43 -16.21
N PRO A 29 5.23 -7.58 -15.79
CA PRO A 29 6.05 -8.69 -15.38
C PRO A 29 6.82 -9.16 -16.62
N GLY A 30 8.13 -8.93 -16.59
CA GLY A 30 9.07 -9.66 -17.43
C GLY A 30 8.82 -11.14 -17.23
N LYS A 31 8.99 -11.89 -18.32
CA LYS A 31 8.79 -13.33 -18.39
C LYS A 31 9.85 -14.05 -17.56
N ASP A 32 9.73 -13.95 -16.25
CA ASP A 32 10.40 -14.70 -15.19
C ASP A 32 9.55 -14.47 -13.94
N ALA A 33 8.29 -14.91 -14.00
CA ALA A 33 7.52 -15.19 -12.79
C ALA A 33 8.15 -16.44 -12.16
N THR A 34 9.34 -16.27 -11.55
CA THR A 34 9.79 -17.13 -10.47
C THR A 34 8.63 -17.19 -9.51
N MET A 35 8.07 -18.39 -9.38
CA MET A 35 6.96 -18.77 -8.52
C MET A 35 6.88 -17.86 -7.30
N ALA A 36 5.73 -17.22 -7.10
CA ALA A 36 5.43 -16.57 -5.83
C ALA A 36 5.53 -17.64 -4.74
N VAL A 37 6.72 -17.75 -4.15
CA VAL A 37 6.92 -18.43 -2.89
C VAL A 37 5.95 -17.75 -1.93
N ASN A 38 5.13 -18.54 -1.25
CA ASN A 38 4.25 -18.03 -0.20
C ASN A 38 5.13 -17.43 0.90
N ASP A 39 5.47 -16.15 0.78
CA ASP A 39 6.26 -15.42 1.76
C ASP A 39 5.38 -15.23 3.00
N THR A 40 5.60 -16.10 3.99
CA THR A 40 5.05 -15.90 5.33
C THR A 40 6.03 -15.03 6.10
N ILE A 41 5.63 -13.80 6.40
CA ILE A 41 6.44 -12.92 7.24
C ILE A 41 5.95 -13.08 8.67
N ARG A 42 6.88 -13.53 9.53
CA ARG A 42 6.69 -13.71 10.96
C ARG A 42 7.53 -12.67 11.69
N ILE A 43 6.88 -11.79 12.46
CA ILE A 43 7.57 -10.84 13.32
C ILE A 43 7.12 -11.09 14.76
N ALA A 44 8.09 -11.46 15.59
CA ALA A 44 7.94 -11.51 17.02
C ALA A 44 8.69 -10.34 17.64
N ASN A 45 8.18 -9.83 18.76
CA ASN A 45 8.95 -8.96 19.63
C ASN A 45 9.55 -9.84 20.72
N ASP A 46 10.86 -10.00 20.79
CA ASP A 46 11.51 -10.94 21.72
C ASP A 46 11.21 -10.66 23.22
N LYS A 47 10.63 -9.50 23.54
CA LYS A 47 10.20 -9.12 24.89
C LYS A 47 8.71 -9.36 25.17
N LEU A 48 7.91 -9.65 24.15
CA LEU A 48 6.45 -9.77 24.24
C LEU A 48 5.99 -11.05 23.55
N GLU A 49 4.99 -11.71 24.11
CA GLU A 49 4.47 -12.99 23.60
C GLU A 49 3.61 -12.85 22.32
N TYR A 50 3.67 -11.71 21.63
CA TYR A 50 2.80 -11.38 20.51
C TYR A 50 3.53 -11.46 19.17
N GLU A 51 2.88 -12.13 18.23
CA GLU A 51 3.39 -12.39 16.89
C GLU A 51 2.35 -11.93 15.86
N ILE A 52 2.84 -11.32 14.77
CA ILE A 52 2.03 -11.10 13.57
C ILE A 52 2.54 -12.04 12.48
N ILE A 53 1.62 -12.83 11.95
CA ILE A 53 1.85 -13.71 10.80
C ILE A 53 1.10 -13.12 9.61
N ILE A 54 1.85 -12.65 8.62
CA ILE A 54 1.29 -12.17 7.36
C ILE A 54 1.53 -13.23 6.30
N ILE A 55 0.45 -13.69 5.68
CA ILE A 55 0.47 -14.68 4.59
C ILE A 55 -0.09 -13.99 3.35
N ASP A 56 0.77 -13.30 2.61
CA ASP A 56 0.40 -12.60 1.38
C ASP A 56 1.61 -12.53 0.43
N PRO A 57 1.55 -13.17 -0.75
CA PRO A 57 2.70 -13.25 -1.66
C PRO A 57 3.11 -11.89 -2.25
N GLY A 58 2.23 -10.89 -2.26
CA GLY A 58 2.56 -9.56 -2.78
C GLY A 58 3.15 -8.62 -1.73
N PHE A 59 2.95 -8.93 -0.44
CA PHE A 59 3.32 -8.00 0.63
C PHE A 59 4.84 -7.82 0.75
N SER A 60 5.63 -8.89 0.69
CA SER A 60 7.10 -8.84 0.81
C SER A 60 7.73 -7.90 -0.23
N SER A 61 7.35 -8.05 -1.50
CA SER A 61 7.81 -7.20 -2.61
C SER A 61 7.38 -5.75 -2.43
N TRP A 62 6.11 -5.52 -2.07
CA TRP A 62 5.60 -4.18 -1.82
C TRP A 62 6.32 -3.51 -0.66
N PHE A 63 6.51 -4.22 0.44
CA PHE A 63 7.15 -3.71 1.65
C PHE A 63 8.57 -3.23 1.35
N ASN A 64 9.36 -4.04 0.65
CA ASN A 64 10.73 -3.69 0.27
C ASN A 64 10.81 -2.49 -0.69
N SER A 65 9.75 -2.23 -1.46
CA SER A 65 9.71 -1.16 -2.45
C SER A 65 9.16 0.16 -1.90
N TYR A 66 8.23 0.10 -0.95
CA TYR A 66 7.38 1.23 -0.57
C TYR A 66 7.42 1.58 0.92
N ALA A 67 7.80 0.64 1.80
CA ALA A 67 7.82 0.92 3.22
C ALA A 67 8.83 2.02 3.54
N LYS A 68 8.40 3.01 4.31
CA LYS A 68 9.32 4.03 4.85
C LYS A 68 10.34 3.37 5.77
N PRO A 69 11.58 3.89 5.86
CA PRO A 69 12.57 3.34 6.78
C PRO A 69 12.05 3.32 8.22
N ARG A 70 12.61 2.43 9.04
CA ARG A 70 12.28 2.34 10.47
C ARG A 70 12.54 3.70 11.13
N ASN A 71 11.75 4.01 12.15
CA ASN A 71 11.70 5.29 12.86
C ASN A 71 11.21 6.51 12.05
N TYR A 72 10.80 6.33 10.78
CA TYR A 72 10.13 7.41 10.04
C TYR A 72 8.79 7.79 10.68
N TYR A 73 8.00 6.78 11.06
CA TYR A 73 6.80 6.95 11.86
C TYR A 73 7.12 6.65 13.32
N SER A 74 6.54 7.42 14.25
CA SER A 74 6.62 7.13 15.68
C SER A 74 5.66 6.00 16.06
N GLN A 75 5.93 5.31 17.17
CA GLN A 75 5.04 4.25 17.66
C GLN A 75 3.60 4.73 17.90
N PRO A 76 3.33 5.86 18.58
CA PRO A 76 1.96 6.36 18.77
C PRO A 76 1.24 6.67 17.45
N TYR A 77 1.98 7.10 16.41
CA TYR A 77 1.41 7.33 15.09
C TYR A 77 0.91 6.03 14.45
N LEU A 78 1.67 4.94 14.61
CA LEU A 78 1.35 3.63 14.07
C LEU A 78 0.17 3.02 14.83
N GLU A 79 0.21 3.04 16.16
CA GLU A 79 -0.84 2.50 17.04
C GLU A 79 -2.21 3.14 16.79
N ALA A 80 -2.25 4.48 16.64
CA ALA A 80 -3.50 5.20 16.37
C ALA A 80 -4.17 4.73 15.06
N ARG A 81 -3.37 4.42 14.04
CA ARG A 81 -3.87 3.94 12.75
C ARG A 81 -4.24 2.47 12.79
N ASN A 82 -3.36 1.64 13.36
CA ASN A 82 -3.59 0.22 13.52
C ASN A 82 -4.88 -0.05 14.28
N SER A 83 -5.12 0.63 15.40
CA SER A 83 -6.37 0.48 16.16
C SER A 83 -7.62 0.74 15.31
N THR A 84 -7.62 1.84 14.55
CA THR A 84 -8.75 2.21 13.68
C THR A 84 -8.93 1.19 12.55
N TRP A 85 -7.85 0.85 11.86
CA TRP A 85 -7.90 -0.01 10.68
C TRP A 85 -8.17 -1.47 11.02
N VAL A 86 -7.63 -1.98 12.13
CA VAL A 86 -7.93 -3.34 12.62
C VAL A 86 -9.39 -3.45 13.02
N SER A 87 -9.96 -2.43 13.68
CA SER A 87 -11.39 -2.42 14.00
C SER A 87 -12.25 -2.57 12.76
N ALA A 88 -11.96 -1.78 11.70
CA ALA A 88 -12.68 -1.88 10.44
C ALA A 88 -12.44 -3.21 9.72
N TRP A 89 -11.21 -3.71 9.72
CA TRP A 89 -10.87 -5.04 9.18
C TRP A 89 -11.72 -6.13 9.84
N ASN A 90 -11.74 -6.15 11.17
CA ASN A 90 -12.42 -7.18 11.95
C ASN A 90 -13.93 -7.17 11.75
N ILE A 91 -14.53 -5.98 11.61
CA ILE A 91 -15.95 -5.84 11.24
C ILE A 91 -16.21 -6.50 9.89
N ARG A 92 -15.35 -6.27 8.89
CA ARG A 92 -15.53 -6.79 7.52
C ARG A 92 -15.22 -8.28 7.41
N ALA A 93 -14.17 -8.76 8.08
CA ALA A 93 -13.82 -10.17 8.21
C ALA A 93 -14.96 -11.01 8.82
N SER A 94 -15.75 -10.40 9.69
CA SER A 94 -16.91 -11.07 10.34
C SER A 94 -18.18 -11.05 9.48
N SER A 95 -18.17 -10.33 8.35
CA SER A 95 -19.34 -10.10 7.49
C SER A 95 -19.04 -10.41 6.01
N PRO A 96 -18.57 -11.62 5.67
CA PRO A 96 -18.14 -11.97 4.31
C PRO A 96 -19.27 -11.89 3.28
N LEU A 97 -20.54 -12.06 3.69
CA LEU A 97 -21.70 -11.88 2.79
C LEU A 97 -21.82 -10.46 2.24
N GLN A 98 -21.36 -9.45 3.00
CA GLN A 98 -21.41 -8.04 2.60
C GLN A 98 -20.11 -7.57 1.93
N TYR A 99 -18.96 -8.03 2.43
CA TYR A 99 -17.65 -7.52 2.04
C TYR A 99 -16.82 -8.49 1.20
N GLY A 100 -17.35 -9.68 0.91
CA GLY A 100 -16.67 -10.76 0.21
C GLY A 100 -15.60 -11.44 1.07
N ASN A 101 -14.94 -12.44 0.47
CA ASN A 101 -13.87 -13.21 1.12
C ASN A 101 -12.50 -12.53 1.01
N LEU A 102 -12.48 -11.20 0.88
CA LEU A 102 -11.25 -10.43 0.75
C LEU A 102 -10.50 -10.32 2.09
N TYR A 103 -11.26 -10.26 3.18
CA TYR A 103 -10.73 -10.11 4.53
C TYR A 103 -10.49 -11.51 5.11
N GLY A 104 -9.26 -11.78 5.53
CA GLY A 104 -8.86 -13.03 6.14
C GLY A 104 -9.38 -13.19 7.57
N MET A 105 -8.59 -13.83 8.42
CA MET A 105 -8.92 -13.97 9.84
C MET A 105 -8.98 -12.60 10.53
N ARG A 106 -9.73 -12.54 11.64
CA ARG A 106 -9.71 -11.39 12.54
C ARG A 106 -8.30 -11.22 13.12
N ILE A 107 -7.90 -9.97 13.30
CA ILE A 107 -6.64 -9.57 13.92
C ILE A 107 -6.94 -9.27 15.39
N ASP A 108 -6.30 -10.00 16.30
CA ASP A 108 -6.42 -9.75 17.73
C ASP A 108 -5.45 -8.63 18.14
N TYR A 109 -5.96 -7.42 18.21
CA TYR A 109 -5.19 -6.21 18.51
C TYR A 109 -5.96 -5.39 19.55
N ASP A 110 -5.39 -5.27 20.74
CA ASP A 110 -5.88 -4.45 21.84
C ASP A 110 -5.05 -3.17 21.95
N SER A 111 -5.69 -2.02 21.78
CA SER A 111 -5.02 -0.72 21.85
C SER A 111 -4.43 -0.38 23.22
N ASN A 112 -4.76 -1.13 24.27
CA ASN A 112 -4.20 -0.95 25.62
C ASN A 112 -2.91 -1.76 25.84
N ILE A 113 -2.54 -2.63 24.89
CA ILE A 113 -1.33 -3.44 24.94
C ILE A 113 -0.24 -2.76 24.11
N ASP A 114 0.93 -2.55 24.71
CA ASP A 114 2.12 -2.11 23.99
C ASP A 114 2.76 -3.32 23.31
N TYR A 115 2.47 -3.51 22.02
CA TYR A 115 3.08 -4.55 21.18
C TYR A 115 4.52 -4.21 20.74
N GLY A 116 4.99 -3.01 21.04
CA GLY A 116 6.26 -2.47 20.59
C GLY A 116 6.25 -1.99 19.13
N TYR A 117 7.36 -1.35 18.77
CA TYR A 117 7.51 -0.67 17.48
C TYR A 117 7.40 -1.61 16.27
N GLU A 118 8.16 -2.70 16.25
CA GLU A 118 8.27 -3.56 15.06
C GLU A 118 6.93 -4.22 14.69
N VAL A 119 6.18 -4.69 15.68
CA VAL A 119 4.84 -5.27 15.48
C VAL A 119 3.90 -4.23 14.88
N ASN A 120 3.85 -3.04 15.49
CA ASN A 120 3.02 -1.94 15.01
C ASN A 120 3.40 -1.47 13.61
N TYR A 121 4.70 -1.38 13.34
CA TYR A 121 5.24 -0.96 12.05
C TYR A 121 4.90 -1.95 10.94
N MET A 122 5.03 -3.25 11.19
CA MET A 122 4.69 -4.26 10.20
C MET A 122 3.19 -4.35 9.95
N LEU A 123 2.37 -4.30 11.00
CA LEU A 123 0.91 -4.26 10.88
C LEU A 123 0.44 -3.06 10.06
N TYR A 124 1.00 -1.87 10.35
CA TYR A 124 0.68 -0.64 9.63
C TYR A 124 1.01 -0.76 8.14
N ASN A 125 2.19 -1.28 7.80
CA ASN A 125 2.58 -1.44 6.41
C ASN A 125 1.70 -2.46 5.69
N TYR A 126 1.34 -3.58 6.33
CA TYR A 126 0.43 -4.56 5.75
C TYR A 126 -0.96 -3.98 5.49
N LEU A 127 -1.56 -3.28 6.46
CA LEU A 127 -2.87 -2.65 6.30
C LEU A 127 -2.83 -1.52 5.25
N THR A 128 -1.70 -0.82 5.11
CA THR A 128 -1.48 0.17 4.04
C THR A 128 -1.44 -0.49 2.66
N TYR A 129 -0.62 -1.53 2.50
CA TYR A 129 -0.53 -2.37 1.32
C TYR A 129 -1.91 -2.88 0.89
N PHE A 130 -2.62 -3.51 1.82
CA PHE A 130 -3.91 -4.13 1.55
C PHE A 130 -4.94 -3.12 1.05
N GLN A 131 -5.01 -1.95 1.68
CA GLN A 131 -5.93 -0.88 1.27
C GLN A 131 -5.61 -0.38 -0.15
N ILE A 132 -4.32 -0.20 -0.48
CA ILE A 132 -3.89 0.30 -1.78
C ILE A 132 -4.14 -0.72 -2.89
N VAL A 133 -3.71 -1.98 -2.68
CA VAL A 133 -3.84 -3.04 -3.68
C VAL A 133 -5.30 -3.36 -3.97
N ASN A 134 -6.13 -3.44 -2.92
CA ASN A 134 -7.55 -3.76 -3.08
C ASN A 134 -8.44 -2.54 -3.32
N LYS A 135 -7.86 -1.33 -3.32
CA LYS A 135 -8.57 -0.05 -3.49
C LYS A 135 -9.72 0.12 -2.49
N VAL A 136 -9.48 -0.28 -1.24
CA VAL A 136 -10.43 -0.15 -0.13
C VAL A 136 -9.91 0.83 0.91
N GLN A 137 -10.81 1.41 1.70
CA GLN A 137 -10.44 2.23 2.85
C GLN A 137 -10.94 1.57 4.14
N LEU A 138 -10.09 1.48 5.16
CA LEU A 138 -10.41 0.96 6.49
C LEU A 138 -10.82 2.07 7.47
N GLY A 139 -11.13 3.27 6.96
CA GLY A 139 -11.68 4.39 7.75
C GLY A 139 -10.62 5.22 8.49
N GLY A 140 -11.04 6.40 8.96
CA GLY A 140 -10.22 7.36 9.72
C GLY A 140 -9.14 8.05 8.90
N PHE A 141 -8.12 7.28 8.49
CA PHE A 141 -6.93 7.76 7.79
C PHE A 141 -6.80 7.06 6.44
N ALA A 142 -6.54 7.83 5.39
CA ALA A 142 -6.20 7.27 4.08
C ALA A 142 -4.79 6.64 4.12
N PRO A 143 -4.58 5.47 3.46
CA PRO A 143 -3.25 4.88 3.32
C PRO A 143 -2.34 5.80 2.49
N ARG A 144 -1.06 5.88 2.86
CA ARG A 144 -0.06 6.71 2.17
C ARG A 144 1.25 5.96 2.02
N ILE A 145 1.91 6.20 0.89
CA ILE A 145 3.25 5.70 0.55
C ILE A 145 4.28 6.79 0.77
#